data_AF-A0A0M0JIA7-F1
#
_entry.id   AF-A0A0M0JIA7-F1
#
_cell.length_a   1.000
_cell.length_b   1.000
_cell.length_c   1.000
_cell.angle_alpha   90.00
_cell.angle_beta   90.00
_cell.angle_gamma   90.00
#
_symmetry.space_group_name_H-M   'P 1'
#
loop_
_entity.id
_entity.type
_entity.pdbx_description
1 polymer ?
#
loop_
_entity_poly.entity_id
_entity_poly.type
_entity_poly.pdbx_seq_one_letter_code
_entity_poly.pdbx_strand_id
1 'polypeptide(L)'
;MLALRLAQGSQTEREGQAALLHSEKALEMAPQEPTTHLARGMALLMSGNFSPNSPEPVMDALTSAFELREKGAMDSAFPEKWPETLEAHVHHTLGKLIATTPPEPEKNTRLDDALLHFTKAAQLLPDHEVYKASLNHGYAAMIQREKALRTEGANANDIVIDRNKLIVGKDEAPTTLTKDEI
;
A
#
# COMPACT_ATOMS: atom_id res chain seq x y z
N MET A 1 -2.03 9.28 -19.51
CA MET A 1 -3.51 9.28 -19.62
C MET A 1 -4.10 8.04 -20.31
N LEU A 2 -3.75 7.72 -21.57
CA LEU A 2 -4.32 6.55 -22.27
C LEU A 2 -4.01 5.22 -21.56
N ALA A 3 -2.75 5.01 -21.14
CA ALA A 3 -2.34 3.77 -20.48
C ALA A 3 -3.10 3.49 -19.17
N LEU A 4 -3.33 4.51 -18.33
CA LEU A 4 -4.11 4.34 -17.10
C LEU A 4 -5.58 4.01 -17.39
N ARG A 5 -6.19 4.68 -18.37
CA ARG A 5 -7.58 4.38 -18.76
C ARG A 5 -7.71 2.97 -19.34
N LEU A 6 -6.74 2.54 -20.15
CA LEU A 6 -6.69 1.15 -20.63
C LEU A 6 -6.54 0.20 -19.43
N ALA A 7 -5.65 0.50 -18.50
CA ALA A 7 -5.47 -0.29 -17.28
C ALA A 7 -6.64 -0.20 -16.26
N GLN A 8 -7.62 0.67 -16.47
CA GLN A 8 -8.85 0.71 -15.65
C GLN A 8 -10.03 0.01 -16.36
N GLY A 9 -10.01 -0.01 -17.70
CA GLY A 9 -11.09 -0.56 -18.52
C GLY A 9 -10.83 -1.97 -19.06
N SER A 10 -9.61 -2.51 -18.93
CA SER A 10 -9.29 -3.84 -19.45
C SER A 10 -10.03 -4.92 -18.65
N GLN A 11 -10.65 -5.87 -19.35
CA GLN A 11 -11.30 -7.05 -18.76
C GLN A 11 -10.61 -8.34 -19.16
N THR A 12 -9.62 -8.26 -20.05
CA THR A 12 -8.91 -9.41 -20.58
C THR A 12 -7.39 -9.26 -20.43
N GLU A 13 -6.69 -10.39 -20.31
CA GLU A 13 -5.22 -10.44 -20.28
C GLU A 13 -4.61 -9.72 -21.49
N ARG A 14 -5.24 -9.86 -22.66
CA ARG A 14 -4.80 -9.23 -23.91
C ARG A 14 -4.85 -7.69 -23.84
N GLU A 15 -5.90 -7.14 -23.27
CA GLU A 15 -6.00 -5.69 -23.06
C GLU A 15 -5.00 -5.24 -21.99
N GLY A 16 -4.77 -6.06 -20.96
CA GLY A 16 -3.70 -5.85 -19.99
C GLY A 16 -2.31 -5.77 -20.64
N GLN A 17 -1.99 -6.68 -21.57
CA GLN A 17 -0.72 -6.64 -22.31
C GLN A 17 -0.58 -5.39 -23.18
N ALA A 18 -1.68 -4.95 -23.83
CA ALA A 18 -1.68 -3.70 -24.58
C ALA A 18 -1.49 -2.47 -23.66
N ALA A 19 -2.16 -2.45 -22.50
CA ALA A 19 -1.98 -1.43 -21.49
C ALA A 19 -0.54 -1.39 -20.98
N LEU A 20 0.10 -2.56 -20.82
CA LEU A 20 1.48 -2.68 -20.37
C LEU A 20 2.42 -2.02 -21.37
N LEU A 21 2.33 -2.37 -22.65
CA LEU A 21 3.14 -1.77 -23.71
C LEU A 21 3.01 -0.23 -23.74
N HIS A 22 1.78 0.28 -23.64
CA HIS A 22 1.54 1.72 -23.61
C HIS A 22 2.07 2.38 -22.33
N SER A 23 1.98 1.70 -21.18
CA SER A 23 2.48 2.21 -19.91
C SER A 23 4.01 2.29 -19.88
N GLU A 24 4.70 1.30 -20.45
CA GLU A 24 6.16 1.29 -20.57
C GLU A 24 6.62 2.44 -21.45
N LYS A 25 5.95 2.66 -22.59
CA LYS A 25 6.28 3.80 -23.44
C LYS A 25 6.02 5.14 -22.76
N ALA A 26 4.94 5.26 -21.99
CA ALA A 26 4.65 6.46 -21.22
C ALA A 26 5.72 6.71 -20.14
N LEU A 27 6.19 5.65 -19.48
CA LEU A 27 7.24 5.72 -18.48
C LEU A 27 8.58 6.17 -19.08
N GLU A 28 8.93 5.70 -20.28
CA GLU A 28 10.12 6.20 -21.00
C GLU A 28 10.05 7.70 -21.29
N MET A 29 8.85 8.19 -21.64
CA MET A 29 8.66 9.60 -22.02
C MET A 29 8.57 10.54 -20.80
N ALA A 30 7.99 10.06 -19.70
CA ALA A 30 7.78 10.83 -18.49
C ALA A 30 8.07 9.98 -17.23
N PRO A 31 9.35 9.69 -16.95
CA PRO A 31 9.75 8.80 -15.86
C PRO A 31 9.53 9.40 -14.47
N GLN A 32 9.31 10.71 -14.37
CA GLN A 32 9.07 11.43 -13.11
C GLN A 32 7.58 11.69 -12.86
N GLU A 33 6.70 11.26 -13.75
CA GLU A 33 5.26 11.49 -13.59
C GLU A 33 4.61 10.36 -12.79
N PRO A 34 3.96 10.64 -11.64
CA PRO A 34 3.33 9.61 -10.80
C PRO A 34 2.39 8.68 -11.57
N THR A 35 1.59 9.24 -12.49
CA THR A 35 0.59 8.49 -13.25
C THR A 35 1.20 7.48 -14.23
N THR A 36 2.44 7.66 -14.71
CA THR A 36 3.07 6.68 -15.63
C THR A 36 3.46 5.41 -14.87
N HIS A 37 4.00 5.56 -13.66
CA HIS A 37 4.27 4.46 -12.73
C HIS A 37 2.99 3.76 -12.28
N LEU A 38 1.96 4.52 -11.92
CA LEU A 38 0.65 3.97 -11.57
C LEU A 38 0.06 3.14 -12.71
N ALA A 39 0.07 3.68 -13.94
CA ALA A 39 -0.44 2.98 -15.12
C ALA A 39 0.32 1.67 -15.36
N ARG A 40 1.65 1.66 -15.17
CA ARG A 40 2.47 0.46 -15.30
C ARG A 40 2.14 -0.59 -14.25
N GLY A 41 2.05 -0.21 -12.98
CA GLY A 41 1.70 -1.15 -11.91
C GLY A 41 0.32 -1.80 -12.14
N MET A 42 -0.67 -1.00 -12.54
CA MET A 42 -2.00 -1.51 -12.89
C MET A 42 -1.98 -2.41 -14.13
N ALA A 43 -1.22 -2.05 -15.16
CA ALA A 43 -1.11 -2.85 -16.37
C ALA A 43 -0.39 -4.19 -16.14
N LEU A 44 0.64 -4.22 -15.28
CA LEU A 44 1.30 -5.46 -14.85
C LEU A 44 0.31 -6.41 -14.17
N LEU A 45 -0.55 -5.88 -13.27
CA LEU A 45 -1.60 -6.67 -12.62
C LEU A 45 -2.58 -7.29 -13.62
N MET A 46 -3.04 -6.51 -14.58
CA MET A 46 -4.07 -6.94 -15.55
C MET A 46 -3.54 -7.84 -16.66
N SER A 47 -2.29 -7.61 -17.08
CA SER A 47 -1.64 -8.44 -18.09
C SER A 47 -1.30 -9.83 -17.56
N GLY A 48 -1.40 -10.06 -16.24
CA GLY A 48 -0.90 -11.27 -15.59
C GLY A 48 0.62 -11.40 -15.71
N ASN A 49 1.32 -10.36 -16.17
CA ASN A 49 2.76 -10.37 -16.38
C ASN A 49 3.52 -10.06 -15.07
N PHE A 50 3.08 -10.70 -13.99
CA PHE A 50 3.76 -10.74 -12.70
C PHE A 50 3.50 -12.09 -12.05
N SER A 51 4.46 -12.57 -11.27
CA SER A 51 4.27 -13.76 -10.46
C SER A 51 3.76 -13.35 -9.07
N PRO A 52 2.75 -14.01 -8.50
CA PRO A 52 2.39 -13.80 -7.10
C PRO A 52 3.56 -14.07 -6.13
N ASN A 53 4.53 -14.89 -6.54
CA ASN A 53 5.76 -15.18 -5.78
C ASN A 53 6.90 -14.22 -6.10
N SER A 54 6.70 -13.31 -7.07
CA SER A 54 7.65 -12.24 -7.42
C SER A 54 6.86 -10.98 -7.81
N PRO A 55 6.15 -10.35 -6.85
CA PRO A 55 5.30 -9.20 -7.11
C PRO A 55 6.09 -7.87 -7.18
N GLU A 56 7.42 -7.91 -7.08
CA GLU A 56 8.30 -6.74 -7.00
C GLU A 56 8.05 -5.74 -8.14
N PRO A 57 7.91 -6.15 -9.42
CA PRO A 57 7.68 -5.20 -10.50
C PRO A 57 6.40 -4.38 -10.35
N VAL A 58 5.34 -5.00 -9.80
CA VAL A 58 4.07 -4.32 -9.52
C VAL A 58 4.24 -3.39 -8.33
N MET A 59 4.81 -3.93 -7.24
CA MET A 59 5.00 -3.17 -6.00
C MET A 59 5.89 -1.94 -6.22
N ASP A 60 7.00 -2.10 -6.94
CA ASP A 60 7.93 -1.02 -7.24
C ASP A 60 7.25 0.09 -8.04
N ALA A 61 6.48 -0.27 -9.08
CA ALA A 61 5.77 0.70 -9.89
C ALA A 61 4.69 1.45 -9.07
N LEU A 62 3.87 0.74 -8.31
CA LEU A 62 2.82 1.37 -7.50
C LEU A 62 3.40 2.22 -6.36
N THR A 63 4.50 1.79 -5.74
CA THR A 63 5.19 2.54 -4.67
C THR A 63 5.86 3.79 -5.23
N SER A 64 6.56 3.67 -6.36
CA SER A 64 7.18 4.81 -7.05
C SER A 64 6.16 5.89 -7.41
N ALA A 65 4.95 5.48 -7.81
CA ALA A 65 3.86 6.40 -8.10
C ALA A 65 3.50 7.25 -6.87
N PHE A 66 3.37 6.64 -5.68
CA PHE A 66 3.12 7.39 -4.44
C PHE A 66 4.32 8.26 -4.04
N GLU A 67 5.55 7.73 -4.10
CA GLU A 67 6.74 8.47 -3.71
C GLU A 67 6.96 9.74 -4.56
N LEU A 68 6.79 9.63 -5.88
CA LEU A 68 6.90 10.78 -6.77
C LEU A 68 5.86 11.85 -6.42
N ARG A 69 4.64 11.41 -6.09
CA ARG A 69 3.55 12.30 -5.71
C ARG A 69 3.82 13.00 -4.39
N GLU A 70 4.33 12.27 -3.40
CA GLU A 70 4.77 12.82 -2.10
C GLU A 70 5.91 13.84 -2.26
N LYS A 71 6.82 13.59 -3.20
CA LYS A 71 7.89 14.53 -3.59
C LYS A 71 7.38 15.75 -4.37
N GLY A 72 6.08 15.84 -4.64
CA GLY A 72 5.47 16.96 -5.38
C GLY A 72 5.76 16.92 -6.88
N ALA A 73 6.08 15.75 -7.45
CA ALA A 73 6.28 15.63 -8.89
C ALA A 73 4.98 15.95 -9.63
N MET A 74 5.11 16.65 -10.76
CA MET A 74 3.96 17.04 -11.58
C MET A 74 3.24 15.81 -12.11
N ASP A 75 1.94 15.75 -11.87
CA ASP A 75 1.04 14.72 -12.39
C ASP A 75 0.10 15.37 -13.41
N SER A 76 0.37 15.19 -14.70
CA SER A 76 -0.40 15.86 -15.75
C SER A 76 -1.83 15.33 -15.87
N ALA A 77 -2.03 14.07 -15.45
CA ALA A 77 -3.34 13.42 -15.46
C ALA A 77 -4.20 13.84 -14.28
N PHE A 78 -3.57 13.98 -13.10
CA PHE A 78 -4.25 14.36 -11.85
C PHE A 78 -3.43 15.41 -11.09
N PRO A 79 -3.49 16.69 -11.50
CA PRO A 79 -2.63 17.73 -10.95
C PRO A 79 -2.78 17.98 -9.46
N GLU A 80 -3.98 17.75 -8.92
CA GLU A 80 -4.30 17.96 -7.50
C GLU A 80 -4.25 16.64 -6.72
N LYS A 81 -5.26 15.78 -6.91
CA LYS A 81 -5.36 14.48 -6.24
C LYS A 81 -5.82 13.37 -7.17
N TRP A 82 -5.43 12.14 -6.87
CA TRP A 82 -6.06 10.98 -7.50
C TRP A 82 -7.51 10.85 -7.03
N PRO A 83 -8.40 10.27 -7.84
CA PRO A 83 -9.72 9.88 -7.38
C PRO A 83 -9.60 8.94 -6.19
N GLU A 84 -10.38 9.17 -5.13
CA GLU A 84 -10.31 8.39 -3.89
C GLU A 84 -10.54 6.89 -4.13
N THR A 85 -11.41 6.56 -5.08
CA THR A 85 -11.65 5.16 -5.51
C THR A 85 -10.41 4.51 -6.13
N LEU A 86 -9.65 5.26 -6.93
CA LEU A 86 -8.40 4.79 -7.53
C LEU A 86 -7.33 4.63 -6.46
N GLU A 87 -7.12 5.67 -5.66
CA GLU A 87 -6.10 5.66 -4.61
C GLU A 87 -6.34 4.56 -3.57
N ALA A 88 -7.59 4.39 -3.13
CA ALA A 88 -7.99 3.31 -2.23
C ALA A 88 -7.75 1.93 -2.85
N HIS A 89 -8.08 1.75 -4.13
CA HIS A 89 -7.83 0.49 -4.83
C HIS A 89 -6.34 0.15 -4.91
N VAL A 90 -5.50 1.13 -5.20
CA VAL A 90 -4.05 0.93 -5.30
C VAL A 90 -3.46 0.61 -3.93
N HIS A 91 -3.87 1.34 -2.88
CA HIS A 91 -3.48 1.01 -1.51
C HIS A 91 -3.94 -0.40 -1.11
N HIS A 92 -5.19 -0.77 -1.37
CA HIS A 92 -5.68 -2.13 -1.08
C HIS A 92 -4.85 -3.19 -1.80
N THR A 93 -4.48 -2.93 -3.06
CA THR A 93 -3.69 -3.84 -3.88
C THR A 93 -2.26 -3.99 -3.35
N LEU A 94 -1.59 -2.88 -3.01
CA LEU A 94 -0.28 -2.91 -2.36
C LEU A 94 -0.33 -3.69 -1.05
N GLY A 95 -1.33 -3.44 -0.20
CA GLY A 95 -1.52 -4.15 1.06
C GLY A 95 -1.65 -5.66 0.85
N LYS A 96 -2.41 -6.10 -0.17
CA LYS A 96 -2.52 -7.52 -0.52
C LYS A 96 -1.19 -8.10 -0.97
N LEU A 97 -0.50 -7.45 -1.91
CA LEU A 97 0.77 -7.95 -2.46
C LEU A 97 1.83 -8.07 -1.35
N ILE A 98 1.96 -7.05 -0.51
CA ILE A 98 2.89 -7.04 0.62
C ILE A 98 2.57 -8.19 1.59
N ALA A 99 1.30 -8.39 1.94
CA ALA A 99 0.88 -9.43 2.87
C ALA A 99 1.12 -10.86 2.34
N THR A 100 1.09 -11.05 1.02
CA THR A 100 1.29 -12.37 0.39
C THR A 100 2.72 -12.63 -0.08
N THR A 101 3.58 -11.60 -0.11
CA THR A 101 4.99 -11.77 -0.49
C THR A 101 5.72 -12.54 0.61
N PRO A 102 6.44 -13.64 0.29
CA PRO A 102 7.24 -14.35 1.28
C PRO A 102 8.19 -13.39 2.00
N PRO A 103 8.37 -13.52 3.33
CA PRO A 103 9.28 -12.65 4.05
C PRO A 103 10.70 -12.86 3.49
N GLU A 104 11.35 -11.75 3.13
CA GLU A 104 12.81 -11.77 3.07
C GLU A 104 13.31 -12.08 4.49
N PRO A 105 14.31 -12.96 4.65
CA PRO A 105 14.77 -13.41 5.96
C PRO A 105 15.21 -12.26 6.89
N GLU A 106 15.43 -11.07 6.34
CA GLU A 106 15.92 -9.88 7.04
C GLU A 106 14.82 -8.83 7.36
N LYS A 107 13.57 -8.99 6.87
CA LYS A 107 12.50 -7.99 7.07
C LYS A 107 11.24 -8.59 7.71
N ASN A 108 11.11 -8.35 9.02
CA ASN A 108 9.96 -8.78 9.83
C ASN A 108 8.80 -7.75 9.83
N THR A 109 8.83 -6.71 8.98
CA THR A 109 7.92 -5.55 9.00
C THR A 109 6.76 -5.61 8.00
N ARG A 110 6.69 -6.64 7.13
CA ARG A 110 5.74 -6.66 6.00
C ARG A 110 4.27 -6.60 6.43
N LEU A 111 3.91 -7.19 7.56
CA LEU A 111 2.52 -7.13 8.03
C LEU A 111 2.11 -5.71 8.45
N ASP A 112 3.04 -4.94 9.03
CA ASP A 112 2.81 -3.55 9.42
C ASP A 112 2.67 -2.67 8.18
N ASP A 113 3.53 -2.88 7.17
CA ASP A 113 3.46 -2.18 5.88
C ASP A 113 2.13 -2.49 5.15
N ALA A 114 1.70 -3.76 5.15
CA ALA A 114 0.41 -4.14 4.59
C ALA A 114 -0.77 -3.48 5.33
N LEU A 115 -0.73 -3.45 6.66
CA LEU A 115 -1.74 -2.80 7.50
C LEU A 115 -1.83 -1.30 7.24
N LEU A 116 -0.69 -0.62 7.05
CA LEU A 116 -0.65 0.79 6.68
C LEU A 116 -1.45 1.04 5.41
N HIS A 117 -1.26 0.20 4.39
CA HIS A 117 -1.97 0.29 3.12
C HIS A 117 -3.46 -0.06 3.23
N PHE A 118 -3.82 -1.12 3.95
CA PHE A 118 -5.24 -1.44 4.19
C PHE A 118 -5.96 -0.33 4.95
N THR A 119 -5.29 0.30 5.91
CA THR A 119 -5.83 1.41 6.68
C THR A 119 -6.15 2.59 5.77
N LYS A 120 -5.23 2.98 4.88
CA LYS A 120 -5.44 4.07 3.93
C LYS A 120 -6.59 3.78 2.97
N ALA A 121 -6.68 2.55 2.45
CA ALA A 121 -7.80 2.14 1.59
C ALA A 121 -9.16 2.25 2.30
N ALA A 122 -9.24 1.80 3.56
CA ALA A 122 -10.45 1.89 4.37
C ALA A 122 -10.78 3.32 4.82
N GLN A 123 -9.79 4.18 5.03
CA GLN A 123 -10.01 5.61 5.34
C GLN A 123 -10.56 6.37 4.14
N LEU A 124 -10.06 6.09 2.94
CA LEU A 124 -10.52 6.72 1.70
C LEU A 124 -11.93 6.29 1.31
N LEU A 125 -12.27 5.01 1.51
CA LEU A 125 -13.60 4.48 1.25
C LEU A 125 -14.15 3.71 2.46
N PRO A 126 -14.68 4.43 3.48
CA PRO A 126 -15.12 3.84 4.74
C PRO A 126 -16.29 2.87 4.62
N ASP A 127 -17.09 2.93 3.55
CA ASP A 127 -18.23 2.04 3.35
C ASP A 127 -17.91 0.83 2.46
N HIS A 128 -16.67 0.71 1.98
CA HIS A 128 -16.28 -0.37 1.09
C HIS A 128 -15.95 -1.65 1.89
N GLU A 129 -16.91 -2.58 1.94
CA GLU A 129 -16.84 -3.80 2.75
C GLU A 129 -15.58 -4.64 2.53
N VAL A 130 -15.08 -4.73 1.29
CA VAL A 130 -13.85 -5.51 0.99
C VAL A 130 -12.61 -4.90 1.66
N TYR A 131 -12.54 -3.58 1.77
CA TYR A 131 -11.39 -2.90 2.38
C TYR A 131 -11.42 -3.02 3.89
N LYS A 132 -12.61 -2.88 4.50
CA LYS A 132 -12.82 -3.19 5.93
C LYS A 132 -12.41 -4.63 6.24
N ALA A 133 -12.86 -5.58 5.42
CA ALA A 133 -12.56 -6.99 5.63
C ALA A 133 -11.05 -7.28 5.56
N SER A 134 -10.35 -6.65 4.61
CA SER A 134 -8.89 -6.81 4.46
C SER A 134 -8.12 -6.20 5.63
N LEU A 135 -8.53 -5.03 6.11
CA LEU A 135 -7.98 -4.40 7.31
C LEU A 135 -8.19 -5.29 8.56
N ASN A 136 -9.42 -5.76 8.77
CA ASN A 136 -9.75 -6.64 9.89
C ASN A 136 -8.95 -7.95 9.85
N HIS A 137 -8.77 -8.53 8.66
CA HIS A 137 -7.95 -9.72 8.48
C HIS A 137 -6.47 -9.45 8.82
N GLY A 138 -5.93 -8.32 8.39
CA GLY A 138 -4.57 -7.89 8.75
C GLY A 138 -4.39 -7.76 10.28
N TYR A 139 -5.33 -7.14 10.98
CA TYR A 139 -5.27 -7.02 12.45
C TYR A 139 -5.35 -8.39 13.14
N ALA A 140 -6.22 -9.28 12.65
CA ALA A 140 -6.30 -10.64 13.18
C ALA A 140 -4.97 -11.39 13.02
N ALA A 141 -4.32 -11.29 11.85
CA ALA A 141 -3.01 -11.89 11.60
C ALA A 141 -1.92 -11.32 12.55
N MET A 142 -1.96 -10.02 12.82
CA MET A 142 -1.02 -9.36 13.74
C MET A 142 -1.14 -9.89 15.15
N ILE A 143 -2.39 -10.01 15.65
CA ILE A 143 -2.67 -10.56 16.98
C ILE A 143 -2.18 -12.02 17.08
N GLN A 144 -2.38 -12.84 16.03
CA GLN A 144 -1.90 -14.23 16.04
C GLN A 144 -0.38 -14.30 16.06
N ARG A 145 0.31 -13.43 15.31
CA ARG A 145 1.77 -13.33 15.32
C ARG A 145 2.29 -12.93 16.70
N GLU A 146 1.70 -11.92 17.33
CA GLU A 146 2.06 -11.51 18.70
C GLU A 146 1.90 -12.66 19.69
N LYS A 147 0.82 -13.44 19.58
CA LYS A 147 0.61 -14.62 20.43
C LYS A 147 1.69 -15.69 20.21
N ALA A 148 2.02 -15.99 18.96
CA ALA A 148 3.05 -16.98 18.60
C ALA A 148 4.43 -16.59 19.20
N LEU A 149 4.84 -15.33 19.04
CA LEU A 149 6.10 -14.81 19.58
C LEU A 149 6.16 -14.90 21.11
N ARG A 150 5.03 -14.68 21.80
CA ARG A 150 4.93 -14.82 23.26
C ARG A 150 5.01 -16.28 23.72
N THR A 151 4.44 -17.21 22.96
CA THR A 151 4.47 -18.65 23.28
C THR A 151 5.81 -19.30 22.97
N GLU A 152 6.57 -18.76 22.02
CA GLU A 152 7.89 -19.29 21.61
C GLU A 152 9.08 -18.75 22.42
N GLY A 153 8.84 -17.91 23.44
CA GLY A 153 9.90 -17.45 24.36
C GLY A 153 10.86 -16.44 23.74
N ALA A 154 10.43 -15.65 22.75
CA ALA A 154 11.21 -14.52 22.25
C ALA A 154 11.39 -13.48 23.37
N ASN A 155 12.66 -13.18 23.68
CA ASN A 155 13.10 -12.26 24.72
C ASN A 155 12.32 -10.94 24.64
N ALA A 156 11.66 -10.57 25.74
CA ALA A 156 10.63 -9.53 25.83
C ALA A 156 11.11 -8.08 25.56
N ASN A 157 12.31 -7.90 25.01
CA ASN A 157 12.92 -6.59 24.77
C ASN A 157 12.67 -6.02 23.36
N ASP A 158 12.18 -6.80 22.40
CA ASP A 158 11.97 -6.33 21.02
C ASP A 158 10.50 -6.01 20.66
N ILE A 159 9.56 -6.15 21.60
CA ILE A 159 8.12 -5.93 21.34
C ILE A 159 7.64 -4.67 22.07
N VAL A 160 8.11 -3.51 21.62
CA VAL A 160 7.45 -2.23 21.88
C VAL A 160 7.28 -1.53 20.54
N ILE A 161 6.15 -1.77 19.87
CA ILE A 161 5.64 -0.79 18.90
C ILE A 161 4.23 -0.40 19.31
N ASP A 162 4.12 0.92 19.43
CA ASP A 162 3.13 1.73 20.09
C ASP A 162 1.74 1.61 19.43
N ARG A 163 0.84 0.83 20.05
CA ARG A 163 -0.57 0.71 19.63
C ARG A 163 -1.30 2.06 19.59
N ASN A 164 -0.77 3.12 20.20
CA ASN A 164 -1.45 4.43 20.26
C ASN A 164 -1.18 5.34 19.05
N LYS A 165 -0.21 5.03 18.17
CA LYS A 165 0.07 5.91 17.01
C LYS A 165 -0.81 5.67 15.78
N LEU A 166 -1.52 4.54 15.69
CA LEU A 166 -2.36 4.26 14.52
C LEU A 166 -3.84 4.71 14.67
N ILE A 167 -4.27 5.13 15.87
CA ILE A 167 -5.70 5.42 16.15
C ILE A 167 -5.98 6.91 16.37
N VAL A 168 -4.98 7.79 16.59
CA VAL A 168 -5.26 9.20 16.87
C VAL A 168 -4.53 10.12 15.91
N GLY A 169 -5.25 10.55 14.87
CA GLY A 169 -5.04 11.89 14.34
C GLY A 169 -5.45 12.89 15.41
N LYS A 170 -4.48 13.41 16.16
CA LYS A 170 -4.44 14.73 16.80
C LYS A 170 -3.20 14.82 17.69
N ASP A 171 -2.35 15.78 17.36
CA ASP A 171 -1.31 16.31 18.23
C ASP A 171 -1.93 16.82 19.53
N GLU A 172 -1.79 16.08 20.62
CA GLU A 172 -1.78 16.68 21.95
C GLU A 172 -0.59 16.08 22.72
N ALA A 173 0.38 16.95 23.00
CA ALA A 173 1.59 16.60 23.74
C ALA A 173 1.23 16.11 25.15
N PRO A 174 1.93 15.11 25.71
CA PRO A 174 1.68 14.65 27.06
C PRO A 174 2.09 15.72 28.08
N THR A 175 1.10 16.30 28.76
CA THR A 175 1.29 17.13 29.95
C THR A 175 1.91 16.28 31.05
N THR A 176 3.10 16.66 31.50
CA THR A 176 3.78 16.07 32.65
C THR A 176 3.10 16.52 33.94
N LEU A 177 2.46 15.60 34.66
CA LEU A 177 2.11 15.81 36.06
C LEU A 177 3.32 15.43 36.92
N THR A 178 3.92 16.43 37.57
CA THR A 178 4.99 16.25 38.56
C THR A 178 4.43 15.82 39.91
N LYS A 179 5.21 15.01 40.63
CA LYS A 179 4.86 14.23 41.83
C LYS A 179 4.67 15.02 43.15
N ASP A 180 4.43 16.33 43.09
CA ASP A 180 4.40 17.19 44.29
C ASP A 180 2.99 17.63 44.74
N GLU A 181 1.93 16.95 44.32
CA GLU A 181 0.55 17.25 44.78
C GLU A 181 -0.20 16.01 45.30
N ILE A 182 0.32 15.38 46.36
CA ILE A 182 -0.48 14.60 47.32
C ILE A 182 -0.28 15.20 48.72
#